data_AF-A0A6A6MFD3-F1
#
_entry.id   AF-A0A6A6MFD3-F1
#
_cell.length_a   1.000
_cell.length_b   1.000
_cell.length_c   1.000
_cell.angle_alpha   90.00
_cell.angle_beta   90.00
_cell.angle_gamma   90.00
#
_symmetry.space_group_name_H-M   'P 1'
#
loop_
_entity.id
_entity.type
_entity.pdbx_description
1 polymer ?
#
loop_
_entity_poly.entity_id
_entity_poly.type
_entity_poly.pdbx_seq_one_letter_code
_entity_poly.pdbx_strand_id
1 'polypeptide(L)'
;MSSHNNSSSSPNDPRQPSAAKPYVPPMVLPQDLPVDYAGFIAVVFGVAGVMFRYKLCSWLAIIFCAQSLANMRNIENDLKQNFRMGLSDDVIKAPLSDDVVKANALNLKEMARKSVAAGGSSFKNFRVFIEELGSSWKPHVMVIPYPVQGHVMPLMKLAYKLADHGIKVTFVNSDSMHGKIMAAVPEKLKEKIPIILVSISDGSESNREPKNQLEILKSISSFMPVNLQKLIEDINGLNNDEQISCIIADVSAGWALEVAKKMGIKCAAVSPYGLGNLVSQLQAPKLIEAGVIDADGILIKDELTCLSKAVPGWNMKELSWSFPGVPEVQKLIFAHFIRNLVEHIKISDWLLANSFYELEPLACDFIPDALPIGPLFASNHLGPFPGNFWPEGSICLSWLDEQPAGSVIYAAFGSSAVCNQQQFNELAHGLEILGKPFLWVVRSNFTSGLLAEFPDGYLERVANYGKILEWAPQEKVLAHPSVACFLSHCGWNSTMEGVCMGVPFLCWPFYVDQFSNSTYICETWKVGLKLIPDENGIVTRHEIKGKVEKLLSDTDIKANSLKLKEMAGNSISEGGSSSKNFLSFIEQIKQ
;
A
#
# COMPACT_ATOMS: atom_id res chain seq x y z
N MET A 1 50.48 -75.16 -6.57
CA MET A 1 50.47 -76.41 -5.78
C MET A 1 50.98 -76.09 -4.38
N SER A 2 50.29 -76.65 -3.38
CA SER A 2 50.74 -76.97 -1.99
C SER A 2 52.22 -76.73 -1.68
N SER A 3 52.66 -76.30 -0.49
CA SER A 3 52.14 -76.51 0.87
C SER A 3 53.09 -75.81 1.86
N HIS A 4 52.56 -75.37 3.01
CA HIS A 4 53.08 -75.48 4.40
C HIS A 4 54.61 -75.54 4.62
N ASN A 5 55.24 -74.79 5.52
CA ASN A 5 54.92 -74.69 6.95
C ASN A 5 55.76 -73.61 7.67
N ASN A 6 55.21 -73.15 8.81
CA ASN A 6 55.88 -72.72 10.05
C ASN A 6 56.48 -71.30 10.23
N SER A 7 55.72 -70.53 11.03
CA SER A 7 56.10 -69.86 12.28
C SER A 7 57.08 -68.68 12.28
N SER A 8 56.52 -67.45 12.34
CA SER A 8 57.10 -66.33 13.09
C SER A 8 56.02 -65.28 13.43
N SER A 9 55.70 -65.14 14.73
CA SER A 9 55.13 -63.99 15.46
C SER A 9 54.22 -62.98 14.74
N SER A 10 52.92 -62.98 15.08
CA SER A 10 51.98 -61.89 14.75
C SER A 10 51.99 -60.81 15.84
N PRO A 11 51.94 -59.50 15.51
CA PRO A 11 51.95 -58.39 16.48
C PRO A 11 50.63 -58.20 17.27
N ASN A 12 49.66 -59.10 17.11
CA ASN A 12 48.29 -58.94 17.62
C ASN A 12 47.86 -60.12 18.52
N ASP A 13 48.56 -60.36 19.64
CA ASP A 13 48.00 -61.20 20.72
C ASP A 13 47.02 -60.37 21.57
N PRO A 14 45.72 -60.68 21.59
CA PRO A 14 44.70 -59.92 22.32
C PRO A 14 44.76 -60.08 23.85
N ARG A 15 45.73 -60.83 24.39
CA ARG A 15 45.95 -60.97 25.84
C ARG A 15 47.02 -60.02 26.39
N GLN A 16 47.56 -59.10 25.58
CA GLN A 16 48.43 -58.04 26.08
C GLN A 16 47.61 -56.90 26.73
N PRO A 17 47.99 -56.40 27.94
CA PRO A 17 47.27 -55.32 28.64
C PRO A 17 47.22 -53.99 27.88
N SER A 18 48.04 -53.83 26.85
CA SER A 18 48.17 -52.64 26.00
C SER A 18 47.13 -52.55 24.87
N ALA A 19 46.26 -53.57 24.69
CA ALA A 19 45.23 -53.60 23.64
C ALA A 19 43.79 -53.45 24.16
N ALA A 20 43.58 -53.26 25.46
CA ALA A 20 42.26 -52.93 26.00
C ALA A 20 41.95 -51.45 25.73
N LYS A 21 41.10 -51.18 24.72
CA LYS A 21 40.54 -49.83 24.53
C LYS A 21 39.68 -49.49 25.76
N PRO A 22 39.83 -48.30 26.36
CA PRO A 22 38.92 -47.83 27.40
C PRO A 22 37.49 -47.90 26.88
N TYR A 23 36.56 -48.43 27.68
CA TYR A 23 35.14 -48.31 27.38
C TYR A 23 34.78 -46.82 27.39
N VAL A 24 34.50 -46.26 26.21
CA VAL A 24 33.95 -44.92 26.06
C VAL A 24 32.43 -45.09 26.03
N PRO A 25 31.69 -44.68 27.07
CA PRO A 25 30.23 -44.70 27.01
C PRO A 25 29.79 -43.84 25.81
N PRO A 26 28.75 -44.26 25.05
CA PRO A 26 28.27 -43.47 23.92
C PRO A 26 27.91 -42.07 24.39
N MET A 27 28.43 -41.06 23.70
CA MET A 27 28.07 -39.66 23.94
C MET A 27 26.62 -39.47 23.53
N VAL A 28 25.70 -39.45 24.49
CA VAL A 28 24.29 -39.14 24.25
C VAL A 28 24.23 -37.67 23.87
N LEU A 29 23.96 -37.39 22.60
CA LEU A 29 23.80 -36.02 22.11
C LEU A 29 22.48 -35.46 22.65
N PRO A 30 22.36 -34.14 22.89
CA PRO A 30 21.13 -33.54 23.42
C PRO A 30 19.86 -33.86 22.61
N GLN A 31 20.03 -34.16 21.32
CA GLN A 31 18.98 -34.53 20.38
C GLN A 31 18.46 -35.98 20.53
N ASP A 32 19.17 -36.83 21.27
CA ASP A 32 18.81 -38.24 21.51
C ASP A 32 18.12 -38.45 22.88
N LEU A 33 17.94 -37.37 23.65
CA LEU A 33 17.16 -37.39 24.89
C LEU A 33 15.66 -37.51 24.54
N PRO A 34 14.90 -38.38 25.23
CA PRO A 34 13.47 -38.50 25.01
C PRO A 34 12.78 -37.15 25.28
N VAL A 35 11.88 -36.76 24.38
CA VAL A 35 11.13 -35.50 24.46
C VAL A 35 10.37 -35.43 25.79
N ASP A 36 10.53 -34.33 26.51
CA ASP A 36 9.81 -34.08 27.77
C ASP A 36 8.35 -33.67 27.49
N TYR A 37 7.54 -34.66 27.14
CA TYR A 37 6.12 -34.49 26.90
C TYR A 37 5.38 -33.92 28.12
N ALA A 38 5.86 -34.21 29.34
CA ALA A 38 5.26 -33.65 30.55
C ALA A 38 5.52 -32.14 30.65
N GLY A 39 6.74 -31.68 30.35
CA GLY A 39 7.06 -30.25 30.29
C GLY A 39 6.25 -29.52 29.22
N PHE A 40 6.09 -30.12 28.04
CA PHE A 40 5.26 -29.55 26.97
C PHE A 40 3.79 -29.43 27.37
N ILE A 41 3.20 -30.50 27.93
CA ILE A 41 1.82 -30.52 28.41
C ILE A 41 1.61 -29.49 29.54
N ALA A 42 2.60 -29.31 30.41
CA ALA A 42 2.54 -28.32 31.48
C ALA A 42 2.43 -26.88 30.94
N VAL A 43 3.18 -26.55 29.89
CA VAL A 43 3.11 -25.23 29.23
C VAL A 43 1.73 -25.02 28.60
N VAL A 44 1.20 -26.01 27.89
CA VAL A 44 -0.14 -25.94 27.26
C VAL A 44 -1.24 -25.67 28.30
N PHE A 45 -1.27 -26.44 29.40
CA PHE A 45 -2.25 -26.21 30.47
C PHE A 45 -2.01 -24.92 31.25
N GLY A 46 -0.76 -24.46 31.37
CA GLY A 46 -0.40 -23.19 32.01
C GLY A 46 -0.95 -22.00 31.23
N VAL A 47 -0.77 -22.00 29.91
CA VAL A 47 -1.31 -21.00 28.99
C VAL A 47 -2.84 -21.02 29.02
N ALA A 48 -3.46 -22.20 28.92
CA ALA A 48 -4.93 -22.33 28.99
C ALA A 48 -5.50 -21.85 30.35
N GLY A 49 -4.81 -22.15 31.46
CA GLY A 49 -5.23 -21.71 32.79
C GLY A 49 -5.17 -20.19 32.98
N VAL A 50 -4.17 -19.53 32.40
CA VAL A 50 -4.01 -18.06 32.46
C VAL A 50 -4.99 -17.36 31.50
N MET A 51 -5.10 -17.83 30.26
CA MET A 51 -5.95 -17.22 29.24
C MET A 51 -7.45 -17.35 29.55
N PHE A 52 -7.87 -18.51 30.04
CA PHE A 52 -9.29 -18.80 30.25
C PHE A 52 -9.71 -18.78 31.74
N ARG A 53 -8.78 -18.40 32.64
CA ARG A 53 -8.98 -18.35 34.11
C ARG A 53 -9.49 -19.66 34.73
N TYR A 54 -9.25 -20.79 34.08
CA TYR A 54 -9.65 -22.10 34.59
C TYR A 54 -8.62 -22.63 35.59
N LYS A 55 -8.95 -22.56 36.88
CA LYS A 55 -8.10 -23.04 37.99
C LYS A 55 -7.63 -24.49 37.82
N LEU A 56 -8.46 -25.35 37.22
CA LEU A 56 -8.10 -26.76 36.97
C LEU A 56 -6.92 -26.89 36.01
N CYS A 57 -6.84 -26.05 34.96
CA CYS A 57 -5.73 -26.07 34.01
C CYS A 57 -4.44 -25.57 34.66
N SER A 58 -4.50 -24.55 35.52
CA SER A 58 -3.34 -24.11 36.31
C SER A 58 -2.82 -25.19 37.26
N TRP A 59 -3.70 -25.98 37.87
CA TRP A 59 -3.31 -27.12 38.70
C TRP A 59 -2.68 -28.26 37.90
N LEU A 60 -3.25 -28.60 36.74
CA LEU A 60 -2.68 -29.60 35.84
C LEU A 60 -1.29 -29.16 35.33
N ALA A 61 -1.12 -27.88 35.01
CA ALA A 61 0.18 -27.31 34.64
C ALA A 61 1.24 -27.52 35.73
N ILE A 62 0.89 -27.26 37.00
CA ILE A 62 1.79 -27.46 38.15
C ILE A 62 2.14 -28.94 38.32
N ILE A 63 1.17 -29.85 38.17
CA ILE A 63 1.37 -31.30 38.29
C ILE A 63 2.32 -31.80 37.20
N PHE A 64 2.09 -31.42 35.95
CA PHE A 64 2.95 -31.83 34.84
C PHE A 64 4.34 -31.18 34.89
N CYS A 65 4.46 -29.95 35.40
CA CYS A 65 5.76 -29.35 35.73
C CYS A 65 6.51 -30.16 36.80
N ALA A 66 5.84 -30.58 37.87
CA ALA A 66 6.44 -31.40 38.91
C ALA A 66 6.90 -32.76 38.37
N GLN A 67 6.13 -33.37 37.45
CA GLN A 67 6.45 -34.64 36.84
C GLN A 67 7.62 -34.55 35.83
N SER A 68 7.71 -33.46 35.07
CA SER A 68 8.87 -33.11 34.24
C SER A 68 10.14 -32.95 35.07
N LEU A 69 10.07 -32.21 36.19
CA LEU A 69 11.17 -32.05 37.14
C LEU A 69 11.61 -33.39 37.77
N ALA A 70 10.67 -34.30 38.05
CA ALA A 70 10.99 -35.64 38.57
C ALA A 70 11.69 -36.51 37.52
N ASN A 71 11.22 -36.46 36.27
CA ASN A 71 11.84 -37.17 35.14
C ASN A 71 13.26 -36.66 34.85
N MET A 72 13.48 -35.35 34.88
CA MET A 72 14.83 -34.77 34.74
C MET A 72 15.77 -35.20 35.87
N ARG A 73 15.29 -35.29 37.12
CA ARG A 73 16.10 -35.80 38.24
C ARG A 73 16.48 -37.28 38.10
N ASN A 74 15.59 -38.10 37.54
CA ASN A 74 15.90 -39.50 37.28
C ASN A 74 16.94 -39.65 36.16
N ILE A 75 16.84 -38.86 35.08
CA ILE A 75 17.85 -38.80 34.01
C ILE A 75 19.20 -38.29 34.56
N GLU A 76 19.19 -37.30 35.45
CA GLU A 76 20.40 -36.80 36.12
C GLU A 76 21.05 -37.87 37.03
N ASN A 77 20.24 -38.68 37.72
CA ASN A 77 20.73 -39.80 38.54
C ASN A 77 21.29 -40.94 37.68
N ASP A 78 20.65 -41.28 36.56
CA ASP A 78 21.12 -42.28 35.60
C ASP A 78 22.43 -41.83 34.91
N LEU A 79 22.55 -40.55 34.59
CA LEU A 79 23.79 -39.95 34.07
C LEU A 79 24.90 -39.96 35.13
N LYS A 80 24.60 -39.63 36.39
CA LYS A 80 25.57 -39.72 37.50
C LYS A 80 26.02 -41.16 37.77
N GLN A 81 25.14 -42.14 37.57
CA GLN A 81 25.46 -43.56 37.72
C GLN A 81 26.34 -44.07 36.57
N ASN A 82 26.11 -43.59 35.33
CA ASN A 82 26.95 -43.89 34.17
C ASN A 82 28.33 -43.19 34.21
N PHE A 83 28.42 -41.98 34.78
CA PHE A 83 29.70 -41.25 34.93
C PHE A 83 30.56 -41.71 36.13
N ARG A 84 29.99 -42.48 37.08
CA ARG A 84 30.72 -43.04 38.23
C ARG A 84 31.79 -44.08 37.86
N MET A 85 31.82 -44.59 36.62
CA MET A 85 32.83 -45.56 36.19
C MET A 85 34.21 -44.96 35.83
N GLY A 86 34.41 -43.64 35.93
CA GLY A 86 35.61 -42.97 35.40
C GLY A 86 36.34 -41.96 36.29
N LEU A 87 35.94 -41.74 37.54
CA LEU A 87 36.58 -40.73 38.42
C LEU A 87 36.85 -41.32 39.80
N SER A 88 38.07 -41.13 40.33
CA SER A 88 38.42 -41.53 41.69
C SER A 88 37.60 -40.76 42.71
N ASP A 89 37.13 -41.46 43.76
CA ASP A 89 36.24 -40.97 44.83
C ASP A 89 36.73 -39.70 45.56
N ASP A 90 37.98 -39.28 45.37
CA ASP A 90 38.59 -38.13 46.04
C ASP A 90 38.19 -36.76 45.46
N VAL A 91 37.66 -36.67 44.23
CA VAL A 91 37.21 -35.39 43.63
C VAL A 91 35.76 -35.04 44.01
N ILE A 92 34.95 -36.02 44.44
CA ILE A 92 33.51 -35.86 44.69
C ILE A 92 33.19 -35.49 46.15
N LYS A 93 34.18 -35.52 47.05
CA LYS A 93 33.99 -35.29 48.50
C LYS A 93 34.29 -33.88 49.02
N ALA A 94 34.36 -32.87 48.16
CA ALA A 94 34.26 -31.49 48.64
C ALA A 94 32.78 -31.09 48.68
N PRO A 95 32.15 -30.88 49.85
CA PRO A 95 30.80 -30.34 49.90
C PRO A 95 30.83 -28.97 49.20
N LEU A 96 30.04 -28.83 48.13
CA LEU A 96 29.73 -27.53 47.56
C LEU A 96 29.14 -26.68 48.69
N SER A 97 29.89 -25.67 49.16
CA SER A 97 29.42 -24.80 50.23
C SER A 97 28.04 -24.22 49.88
N ASP A 98 27.18 -24.06 50.88
CA ASP A 98 25.83 -23.50 50.71
C ASP A 98 25.82 -22.17 49.96
N ASP A 99 26.92 -21.41 50.04
CA ASP A 99 27.11 -20.14 49.34
C ASP A 99 27.27 -20.31 47.82
N VAL A 100 27.97 -21.36 47.36
CA VAL A 100 28.11 -21.69 45.93
C VAL A 100 26.79 -22.20 45.38
N VAL A 101 26.05 -23.01 46.15
CA VAL A 101 24.71 -23.49 45.76
C VAL A 101 23.73 -22.32 45.66
N LYS A 102 23.73 -21.40 46.63
CA LYS A 102 22.91 -20.17 46.59
C LYS A 102 23.28 -19.27 45.41
N ALA A 103 24.57 -19.07 45.15
CA ALA A 103 25.03 -18.24 44.03
C ALA A 103 24.58 -18.82 42.67
N ASN A 104 24.70 -20.14 42.49
CA ASN A 104 24.25 -20.81 41.27
C ASN A 104 22.72 -20.77 41.12
N ALA A 105 21.97 -20.92 42.21
CA ALA A 105 20.51 -20.77 42.20
C ALA A 105 20.08 -19.34 41.82
N LEU A 106 20.81 -18.32 42.29
CA LEU A 106 20.54 -16.93 41.94
C LEU A 106 20.83 -16.65 40.45
N ASN A 107 21.94 -17.19 39.93
CA ASN A 107 22.29 -17.07 38.52
C ASN A 107 21.29 -17.79 37.61
N LEU A 108 20.84 -19.00 37.97
CA LEU A 108 19.79 -19.71 37.24
C LEU A 108 18.46 -18.95 37.24
N LYS A 109 18.09 -18.35 38.38
CA LYS A 109 16.90 -17.49 38.49
C LYS A 109 16.99 -16.27 37.57
N GLU A 110 18.16 -15.63 37.48
CA GLU A 110 18.35 -14.45 36.63
C GLU A 110 18.41 -14.81 35.14
N MET A 111 19.02 -15.94 34.79
CA MET A 111 18.99 -16.47 33.41
C MET A 111 17.57 -16.81 32.97
N ALA A 112 16.79 -17.48 33.82
CA ALA A 112 15.38 -17.79 33.53
C ALA A 112 14.53 -16.50 33.39
N ARG A 113 14.77 -15.50 34.25
CA ARG A 113 14.10 -14.20 34.16
C ARG A 113 14.45 -13.47 32.86
N LYS A 114 15.72 -13.50 32.44
CA LYS A 114 16.18 -12.90 31.17
C LYS A 114 15.69 -13.66 29.95
N SER A 115 15.50 -14.97 30.01
CA SER A 115 14.99 -15.75 28.87
C SER A 115 13.52 -15.47 28.59
N VAL A 116 12.71 -15.18 29.61
CA VAL A 116 11.27 -14.85 29.48
C VAL A 116 10.98 -13.34 29.32
N ALA A 117 11.93 -12.47 29.69
CA ALA A 117 11.79 -11.03 29.49
C ALA A 117 11.79 -10.65 27.98
N ALA A 118 11.26 -9.46 27.65
CA ALA A 118 11.22 -8.97 26.28
C ALA A 118 12.63 -8.97 25.64
N GLY A 119 12.77 -9.68 24.51
CA GLY A 119 14.05 -9.88 23.81
C GLY A 119 14.84 -11.14 24.21
N GLY A 120 14.42 -11.85 25.27
CA GLY A 120 14.97 -13.13 25.72
C GLY A 120 14.67 -14.30 24.78
N SER A 121 15.40 -15.41 24.91
CA SER A 121 15.28 -16.58 24.02
C SER A 121 13.90 -17.26 24.09
N SER A 122 13.35 -17.46 25.29
CA SER A 122 12.01 -18.02 25.47
C SER A 122 10.92 -17.06 25.00
N PHE A 123 11.11 -15.74 25.19
CA PHE A 123 10.20 -14.71 24.65
C PHE A 123 10.20 -14.70 23.11
N LYS A 124 11.38 -14.82 22.48
CA LYS A 124 11.51 -14.94 21.02
C LYS A 124 10.89 -16.23 20.48
N ASN A 125 11.16 -17.36 21.11
CA ASN A 125 10.56 -18.65 20.72
C ASN A 125 9.05 -18.65 20.95
N PHE A 126 8.55 -18.03 22.01
CA PHE A 126 7.12 -17.85 22.23
C PHE A 126 6.50 -16.91 21.21
N ARG A 127 7.19 -15.85 20.78
CA ARG A 127 6.75 -15.02 19.65
C ARG A 127 6.69 -15.79 18.34
N VAL A 128 7.73 -16.55 18.00
CA VAL A 128 7.74 -17.42 16.80
C VAL A 128 6.63 -18.46 16.90
N PHE A 129 6.44 -19.09 18.05
CA PHE A 129 5.35 -20.03 18.29
C PHE A 129 3.96 -19.38 18.24
N ILE A 130 3.79 -18.13 18.68
CA ILE A 130 2.54 -17.37 18.52
C ILE A 130 2.34 -16.93 17.06
N GLU A 131 3.41 -16.62 16.33
CA GLU A 131 3.37 -16.36 14.88
C GLU A 131 3.04 -17.64 14.09
N GLU A 132 3.53 -18.80 14.54
CA GLU A 132 3.23 -20.14 14.01
C GLU A 132 1.87 -20.70 14.49
N LEU A 133 1.35 -20.29 15.64
CA LEU A 133 -0.02 -20.57 16.06
C LEU A 133 -1.01 -19.61 15.39
N GLY A 134 -0.57 -18.40 15.08
CA GLY A 134 -1.32 -17.39 14.32
C GLY A 134 -1.44 -17.69 12.83
N SER A 135 -0.81 -18.77 12.34
CA SER A 135 -1.01 -19.24 10.96
C SER A 135 -2.34 -19.97 10.73
N SER A 136 -3.30 -19.90 11.65
CA SER A 136 -4.60 -20.59 11.51
C SER A 136 -5.75 -19.76 10.92
N TRP A 137 -5.54 -18.51 10.49
CA TRP A 137 -6.43 -17.78 9.55
C TRP A 137 -5.72 -16.50 9.09
N LYS A 138 -5.33 -16.41 7.81
CA LYS A 138 -4.98 -15.12 7.20
C LYS A 138 -6.21 -14.58 6.51
N PRO A 139 -6.75 -13.39 6.87
CA PRO A 139 -7.84 -12.80 6.12
C PRO A 139 -7.45 -12.71 4.65
N HIS A 140 -8.31 -13.24 3.79
CA HIS A 140 -8.19 -13.10 2.35
C HIS A 140 -9.11 -11.96 1.91
N VAL A 141 -8.51 -10.91 1.37
CA VAL A 141 -9.20 -9.70 0.93
C VAL A 141 -9.09 -9.59 -0.58
N MET A 142 -10.19 -9.21 -1.21
CA MET A 142 -10.23 -8.89 -2.63
C MET A 142 -10.24 -7.38 -2.82
N VAL A 143 -9.34 -6.83 -3.63
CA VAL A 143 -9.24 -5.40 -3.93
C VAL A 143 -9.66 -5.14 -5.38
N ILE A 144 -10.65 -4.26 -5.59
CA ILE A 144 -11.26 -3.99 -6.90
C ILE A 144 -11.18 -2.48 -7.19
N PRO A 145 -10.25 -2.04 -8.05
CA PRO A 145 -10.25 -0.68 -8.57
C PRO A 145 -11.29 -0.46 -9.66
N TYR A 146 -11.65 0.81 -9.87
CA TYR A 146 -12.24 1.21 -11.14
C TYR A 146 -11.14 1.17 -12.23
N PRO A 147 -11.39 0.66 -13.46
CA PRO A 147 -10.34 0.32 -14.43
C PRO A 147 -9.76 1.53 -15.18
N VAL A 148 -9.24 2.51 -14.43
CA VAL A 148 -8.55 3.71 -14.92
C VAL A 148 -7.32 3.96 -14.04
N GLN A 149 -6.23 4.47 -14.63
CA GLN A 149 -4.93 4.63 -13.96
C GLN A 149 -5.03 5.35 -12.60
N GLY A 150 -5.80 6.44 -12.55
CA GLY A 150 -5.99 7.23 -11.31
C GLY A 150 -6.69 6.49 -10.17
N HIS A 151 -7.34 5.35 -10.46
CA HIS A 151 -8.05 4.52 -9.50
C HIS A 151 -7.27 3.24 -9.18
N VAL A 152 -6.68 2.61 -10.20
CA VAL A 152 -5.83 1.42 -10.04
C VAL A 152 -4.61 1.71 -9.18
N MET A 153 -3.92 2.83 -9.44
CA MET A 153 -2.68 3.21 -8.74
C MET A 153 -2.85 3.27 -7.20
N PRO A 154 -3.76 4.08 -6.63
CA PRO A 154 -3.91 4.18 -5.17
C PRO A 154 -4.38 2.86 -4.54
N LEU A 155 -5.27 2.10 -5.19
CA LEU A 155 -5.72 0.82 -4.66
C LEU A 155 -4.63 -0.25 -4.73
N MET A 156 -3.74 -0.20 -5.73
CA MET A 156 -2.55 -1.05 -5.78
C MET A 156 -1.62 -0.74 -4.61
N LYS A 157 -1.43 0.54 -4.27
CA LYS A 157 -0.64 0.95 -3.09
C LYS A 157 -1.28 0.45 -1.80
N LEU A 158 -2.61 0.54 -1.69
CA LEU A 158 -3.35 -0.01 -0.56
C LEU A 158 -3.18 -1.53 -0.46
N ALA A 159 -3.30 -2.26 -1.57
CA ALA A 159 -3.12 -3.71 -1.62
C ALA A 159 -1.74 -4.16 -1.11
N TYR A 160 -0.67 -3.44 -1.50
CA TYR A 160 0.68 -3.69 -0.99
C TYR A 160 0.77 -3.41 0.52
N LYS A 161 0.22 -2.29 0.98
CA LYS A 161 0.19 -1.96 2.41
C LYS A 161 -0.58 -2.98 3.25
N LEU A 162 -1.65 -3.56 2.72
CA LEU A 162 -2.38 -4.67 3.35
C LEU A 162 -1.51 -5.94 3.43
N ALA A 163 -0.83 -6.29 2.33
CA ALA A 163 0.07 -7.44 2.28
C ALA A 163 1.24 -7.31 3.27
N ASP A 164 1.79 -6.11 3.45
CA ASP A 164 2.82 -5.79 4.46
C ASP A 164 2.36 -6.09 5.90
N HIS A 165 1.04 -6.12 6.13
CA HIS A 165 0.44 -6.41 7.43
C HIS A 165 -0.06 -7.87 7.55
N GLY A 166 0.42 -8.75 6.66
CA GLY A 166 0.18 -10.18 6.68
C GLY A 166 -1.18 -10.62 6.12
N ILE A 167 -1.89 -9.72 5.44
CA ILE A 167 -3.18 -10.01 4.81
C ILE A 167 -2.94 -10.62 3.44
N LYS A 168 -3.69 -11.66 3.10
CA LYS A 168 -3.67 -12.22 1.75
C LYS A 168 -4.52 -11.34 0.84
N VAL A 169 -3.96 -10.87 -0.27
CA VAL A 169 -4.66 -9.94 -1.16
C VAL A 169 -4.76 -10.52 -2.57
N THR A 170 -5.99 -10.59 -3.09
CA THR A 170 -6.29 -10.78 -4.51
C THR A 170 -6.71 -9.46 -5.12
N PHE A 171 -5.96 -8.95 -6.07
CA PHE A 171 -6.23 -7.70 -6.77
C PHE A 171 -6.83 -8.00 -8.14
N VAL A 172 -8.06 -7.54 -8.36
CA VAL A 172 -8.85 -7.86 -9.56
C VAL A 172 -8.81 -6.71 -10.54
N ASN A 173 -8.21 -6.94 -11.71
CA ASN A 173 -8.24 -5.99 -12.82
C ASN A 173 -9.29 -6.37 -13.87
N SER A 174 -9.62 -5.45 -14.77
CA SER A 174 -10.19 -5.88 -16.05
C SER A 174 -9.12 -6.49 -16.96
N ASP A 175 -9.47 -7.39 -17.87
CA ASP A 175 -8.51 -8.02 -18.79
C ASP A 175 -7.65 -7.00 -19.54
N SER A 176 -8.29 -5.94 -20.05
CA SER A 176 -7.60 -4.85 -20.76
C SER A 176 -6.55 -4.16 -19.87
N MET A 177 -6.90 -3.84 -18.62
CA MET A 177 -5.97 -3.17 -17.70
C MET A 177 -4.89 -4.11 -17.19
N HIS A 178 -5.24 -5.37 -16.90
CA HIS A 178 -4.29 -6.39 -16.49
C HIS A 178 -3.19 -6.57 -17.54
N GLY A 179 -3.56 -6.66 -18.83
CA GLY A 179 -2.59 -6.74 -19.92
C GLY A 179 -1.61 -5.56 -19.94
N LYS A 180 -2.10 -4.32 -19.76
CA LYS A 180 -1.25 -3.11 -19.71
C LYS A 180 -0.29 -3.13 -18.52
N ILE A 181 -0.80 -3.45 -17.33
CA ILE A 181 0.01 -3.53 -16.11
C ILE A 181 1.10 -4.58 -16.27
N MET A 182 0.75 -5.78 -16.74
CA MET A 182 1.71 -6.88 -16.88
C MET A 182 2.73 -6.63 -17.99
N ALA A 183 2.40 -5.82 -19.01
CA ALA A 183 3.36 -5.37 -20.02
C ALA A 183 4.32 -4.29 -19.49
N ALA A 184 3.87 -3.44 -18.55
CA ALA A 184 4.70 -2.40 -17.96
C ALA A 184 5.68 -2.94 -16.89
N VAL A 185 5.38 -4.09 -16.28
CA VAL A 185 6.23 -4.72 -15.26
C VAL A 185 7.34 -5.56 -15.93
N PRO A 186 8.63 -5.32 -15.61
CA PRO A 186 9.72 -6.16 -16.11
C PRO A 186 9.55 -7.64 -15.71
N GLU A 187 9.73 -8.57 -16.66
CA GLU A 187 9.54 -10.02 -16.45
C GLU A 187 10.21 -10.57 -15.19
N LYS A 188 11.49 -10.20 -14.98
CA LYS A 188 12.30 -10.65 -13.82
C LYS A 188 11.75 -10.22 -12.46
N LEU A 189 10.80 -9.30 -12.45
CA LEU A 189 10.21 -8.77 -11.24
C LEU A 189 8.79 -9.32 -11.00
N LYS A 190 8.11 -9.89 -11.99
CA LYS A 190 6.72 -10.37 -11.83
C LYS A 190 6.56 -11.38 -10.69
N GLU A 191 7.52 -12.28 -10.51
CA GLU A 191 7.52 -13.29 -9.44
C GLU A 191 7.72 -12.71 -8.02
N LYS A 192 8.10 -11.42 -7.91
CA LYS A 192 8.34 -10.74 -6.63
C LYS A 192 7.15 -9.93 -6.14
N ILE A 193 6.02 -9.98 -6.84
CA ILE A 193 4.79 -9.28 -6.47
C ILE A 193 4.19 -9.99 -5.24
N PRO A 194 3.98 -9.30 -4.10
CA PRO A 194 3.53 -9.93 -2.85
C PRO A 194 2.01 -10.19 -2.79
N ILE A 195 1.29 -9.89 -3.87
CA ILE A 195 -0.17 -10.00 -3.99
C ILE A 195 -0.54 -10.86 -5.21
N ILE A 196 -1.75 -11.40 -5.20
CA ILE A 196 -2.28 -12.20 -6.32
C ILE A 196 -2.95 -11.24 -7.30
N LEU A 197 -2.37 -11.09 -8.50
CA LEU A 197 -3.01 -10.31 -9.58
C LEU A 197 -3.88 -11.24 -10.43
N VAL A 198 -5.16 -10.92 -10.57
CA VAL A 198 -6.09 -11.62 -11.44
C VAL A 198 -6.79 -10.64 -12.37
N SER A 199 -7.47 -11.17 -13.38
CA SER A 199 -8.32 -10.37 -14.27
C SER A 199 -9.69 -11.00 -14.45
N ILE A 200 -10.66 -10.15 -14.74
CA ILE A 200 -12.00 -10.54 -15.17
C ILE A 200 -12.39 -9.78 -16.43
N SER A 201 -13.25 -10.40 -17.24
CA SER A 201 -13.71 -9.77 -18.47
C SER A 201 -14.61 -8.57 -18.18
N ASP A 202 -14.24 -7.44 -18.77
CA ASP A 202 -15.04 -6.21 -18.87
C ASP A 202 -15.87 -6.17 -20.17
N GLY A 203 -15.88 -7.26 -20.93
CA GLY A 203 -16.52 -7.35 -22.24
C GLY A 203 -15.79 -6.58 -23.34
N SER A 204 -14.53 -6.16 -23.13
CA SER A 204 -13.73 -5.50 -24.17
C SER A 204 -13.33 -6.42 -25.32
N GLU A 205 -13.20 -7.73 -25.07
CA GLU A 205 -12.81 -8.73 -26.08
C GLU A 205 -13.85 -8.97 -27.19
N SER A 206 -15.09 -8.50 -27.01
CA SER A 206 -16.20 -8.79 -27.94
C SER A 206 -16.28 -7.88 -29.17
N ASN A 207 -15.55 -6.75 -29.24
CA ASN A 207 -15.69 -5.77 -30.32
C ASN A 207 -14.36 -5.46 -31.04
N ARG A 208 -14.35 -5.60 -32.37
CA ARG A 208 -13.23 -5.21 -33.25
C ARG A 208 -13.16 -3.70 -33.55
N GLU A 209 -14.19 -2.94 -33.19
CA GLU A 209 -14.26 -1.49 -33.40
C GLU A 209 -14.01 -0.69 -32.12
N PRO A 210 -13.44 0.54 -32.21
CA PRO A 210 -13.21 1.39 -31.05
C PRO A 210 -14.53 1.74 -30.35
N LYS A 211 -14.71 1.24 -29.12
CA LYS A 211 -15.87 1.60 -28.29
C LYS A 211 -15.80 3.07 -27.89
N ASN A 212 -16.93 3.78 -27.97
CA ASN A 212 -17.03 5.10 -27.34
C ASN A 212 -17.08 4.96 -25.79
N GLN A 213 -16.89 6.06 -25.06
CA GLN A 213 -16.84 6.03 -23.59
C GLN A 213 -18.11 5.43 -22.96
N LEU A 214 -19.28 5.65 -23.55
CA LEU A 214 -20.55 5.10 -23.06
C LEU A 214 -20.60 3.57 -23.16
N GLU A 215 -20.16 3.02 -24.28
CA GLU A 215 -20.11 1.58 -24.50
C GLU A 215 -19.15 0.90 -23.53
N ILE A 216 -18.01 1.53 -23.21
CA ILE A 216 -17.07 1.03 -22.21
C ILE A 216 -17.73 0.98 -20.83
N LEU A 217 -18.38 2.06 -20.40
CA LEU A 217 -19.09 2.12 -19.11
C LEU A 217 -20.19 1.07 -18.99
N LYS A 218 -21.00 0.91 -20.05
CA LYS A 218 -22.05 -0.11 -20.10
C LYS A 218 -21.47 -1.52 -20.04
N SER A 219 -20.39 -1.77 -20.79
CA SER A 219 -19.70 -3.06 -20.81
C SER A 219 -19.18 -3.44 -19.43
N ILE A 220 -18.46 -2.53 -18.76
CA ILE A 220 -17.98 -2.73 -17.39
C ILE A 220 -19.16 -3.07 -16.46
N SER A 221 -20.23 -2.27 -16.51
CA SER A 221 -21.41 -2.43 -15.64
C SER A 221 -22.17 -3.73 -15.86
N SER A 222 -22.12 -4.33 -17.05
CA SER A 222 -22.84 -5.57 -17.38
C SER A 222 -22.00 -6.83 -17.16
N PHE A 223 -20.71 -6.79 -17.50
CA PHE A 223 -19.87 -7.99 -17.50
C PHE A 223 -19.13 -8.19 -16.18
N MET A 224 -18.53 -7.13 -15.62
CA MET A 224 -17.68 -7.27 -14.44
C MET A 224 -18.43 -7.77 -13.19
N PRO A 225 -19.68 -7.37 -12.89
CA PRO A 225 -20.38 -7.89 -11.70
C PRO A 225 -20.61 -9.40 -11.75
N VAL A 226 -21.01 -9.92 -12.91
CA VAL A 226 -21.25 -11.36 -13.11
C VAL A 226 -19.95 -12.14 -13.00
N ASN A 227 -18.88 -11.64 -13.64
CA ASN A 227 -17.58 -12.30 -13.62
C ASN A 227 -16.91 -12.21 -12.24
N LEU A 228 -17.11 -11.11 -11.51
CA LEU A 228 -16.64 -10.96 -10.13
C LEU A 228 -17.32 -11.98 -9.21
N GLN A 229 -18.65 -12.11 -9.29
CA GLN A 229 -19.38 -13.10 -8.51
C GLN A 229 -18.85 -14.52 -8.77
N LYS A 230 -18.69 -14.89 -10.04
CA LYS A 230 -18.13 -16.20 -10.43
C LYS A 230 -16.72 -16.40 -9.87
N LEU A 231 -15.85 -15.39 -9.98
CA LEU A 231 -14.49 -15.46 -9.44
C LEU A 231 -14.49 -15.69 -7.92
N ILE A 232 -15.38 -15.03 -7.18
CA ILE A 232 -15.52 -15.22 -5.73
C ILE A 232 -16.00 -16.65 -5.42
N GLU A 233 -16.99 -17.16 -6.15
CA GLU A 233 -17.48 -18.54 -6.01
C GLU A 233 -16.38 -19.56 -6.29
N ASP A 234 -15.59 -19.36 -7.35
CA ASP A 234 -14.47 -20.22 -7.72
C ASP A 234 -13.38 -20.23 -6.62
N ILE A 235 -12.99 -19.06 -6.10
CA ILE A 235 -11.97 -18.95 -5.03
C ILE A 235 -12.47 -19.58 -3.73
N ASN A 236 -13.70 -19.28 -3.32
CA ASN A 236 -14.29 -19.82 -2.09
C ASN A 236 -14.53 -21.34 -2.17
N GLY A 237 -14.66 -21.89 -3.37
CA GLY A 237 -14.79 -23.33 -3.61
C GLY A 237 -13.49 -24.14 -3.49
N LEU A 238 -12.32 -23.50 -3.42
CA LEU A 238 -11.02 -24.18 -3.37
C LEU A 238 -10.79 -24.88 -2.03
N ASN A 239 -10.78 -24.11 -0.93
CA ASN A 239 -10.72 -24.59 0.45
C ASN A 239 -11.06 -23.46 1.44
N ASN A 240 -11.24 -23.79 2.73
CA ASN A 240 -11.63 -22.81 3.75
C ASN A 240 -10.57 -21.72 4.01
N ASP A 241 -9.29 -21.98 3.75
CA ASP A 241 -8.20 -21.01 3.95
C ASP A 241 -8.15 -19.96 2.81
N GLU A 242 -8.88 -20.19 1.72
CA GLU A 242 -8.98 -19.29 0.56
C GLU A 242 -10.19 -18.37 0.61
N GLN A 243 -11.08 -18.53 1.60
CA GLN A 243 -12.35 -17.82 1.61
C GLN A 243 -12.17 -16.30 1.68
N ILE A 244 -12.77 -15.59 0.71
CA ILE A 244 -12.80 -14.14 0.68
C ILE A 244 -13.63 -13.63 1.86
N SER A 245 -12.93 -13.00 2.80
CA SER A 245 -13.49 -12.43 4.03
C SER A 245 -13.97 -10.99 3.86
N CYS A 246 -13.34 -10.22 2.97
CA CYS A 246 -13.68 -8.83 2.72
C CYS A 246 -13.41 -8.41 1.27
N ILE A 247 -14.26 -7.52 0.77
CA ILE A 247 -14.12 -6.85 -0.53
C ILE A 247 -13.81 -5.37 -0.31
N ILE A 248 -12.64 -4.91 -0.76
CA ILE A 248 -12.26 -3.51 -0.75
C ILE A 248 -12.40 -2.98 -2.18
N ALA A 249 -13.38 -2.11 -2.41
CA ALA A 249 -13.68 -1.62 -3.76
C ALA A 249 -13.60 -0.10 -3.83
N ASP A 250 -13.16 0.40 -4.97
CA ASP A 250 -13.30 1.80 -5.34
C ASP A 250 -14.76 2.25 -5.27
N VAL A 251 -15.05 3.43 -4.72
CA VAL A 251 -16.40 4.01 -4.72
C VAL A 251 -16.97 4.18 -6.13
N SER A 252 -16.12 4.38 -7.14
CA SER A 252 -16.53 4.43 -8.55
C SER A 252 -16.83 3.05 -9.13
N ALA A 253 -16.45 1.96 -8.44
CA ALA A 253 -16.81 0.59 -8.76
C ALA A 253 -17.93 0.08 -7.83
N GLY A 254 -18.95 0.91 -7.56
CA GLY A 254 -20.03 0.58 -6.62
C GLY A 254 -20.78 -0.73 -6.90
N TRP A 255 -20.77 -1.21 -8.15
CA TRP A 255 -21.27 -2.54 -8.52
C TRP A 255 -20.55 -3.68 -7.78
N ALA A 256 -19.28 -3.53 -7.42
CA ALA A 256 -18.52 -4.51 -6.65
C ALA A 256 -18.98 -4.55 -5.18
N LEU A 257 -19.33 -3.38 -4.62
CA LEU A 257 -19.93 -3.27 -3.28
C LEU A 257 -21.32 -3.93 -3.25
N GLU A 258 -22.11 -3.78 -4.32
CA GLU A 258 -23.40 -4.47 -4.46
C GLU A 258 -23.24 -6.00 -4.53
N VAL A 259 -22.23 -6.49 -5.27
CA VAL A 259 -21.91 -7.93 -5.31
C VAL A 259 -21.52 -8.43 -3.92
N ALA A 260 -20.63 -7.71 -3.21
CA ALA A 260 -20.23 -8.07 -1.85
C ALA A 260 -21.45 -8.20 -0.92
N LYS A 261 -22.37 -7.22 -0.95
CA LYS A 261 -23.58 -7.24 -0.14
C LYS A 261 -24.51 -8.40 -0.48
N LYS A 262 -24.71 -8.70 -1.78
CA LYS A 262 -25.53 -9.84 -2.23
C LYS A 262 -24.97 -11.18 -1.74
N MET A 263 -23.65 -11.29 -1.66
CA MET A 263 -22.97 -12.50 -1.20
C MET A 263 -22.77 -12.55 0.33
N GLY A 264 -23.21 -11.51 1.06
CA GLY A 264 -23.03 -11.43 2.51
C GLY A 264 -21.58 -11.25 2.95
N ILE A 265 -20.70 -10.75 2.06
CA ILE A 265 -19.29 -10.50 2.33
C ILE A 265 -19.12 -9.06 2.82
N LYS A 266 -18.31 -8.87 3.87
CA LYS A 266 -17.96 -7.55 4.39
C LYS A 266 -17.30 -6.71 3.30
N CYS A 267 -17.55 -5.40 3.27
CA CYS A 267 -16.94 -4.56 2.25
C CYS A 267 -16.52 -3.17 2.72
N ALA A 268 -15.40 -2.70 2.18
CA ALA A 268 -14.91 -1.34 2.37
C ALA A 268 -14.99 -0.57 1.05
N ALA A 269 -15.63 0.59 1.07
CA ALA A 269 -15.57 1.55 -0.02
C ALA A 269 -14.30 2.39 0.10
N VAL A 270 -13.58 2.61 -1.00
CA VAL A 270 -12.36 3.45 -1.02
C VAL A 270 -12.60 4.66 -1.89
N SER A 271 -12.46 5.85 -1.33
CA SER A 271 -12.36 7.09 -2.10
C SER A 271 -10.89 7.30 -2.53
N PRO A 272 -10.57 7.17 -3.82
CA PRO A 272 -9.22 7.37 -4.32
C PRO A 272 -8.88 8.85 -4.55
N TYR A 273 -9.88 9.74 -4.42
CA TYR A 273 -9.79 11.19 -4.58
C TYR A 273 -10.03 11.93 -3.24
N GLY A 274 -9.87 13.25 -3.23
CA GLY A 274 -9.96 14.06 -2.01
C GLY A 274 -11.34 14.02 -1.36
N LEU A 275 -11.38 14.05 -0.02
CA LEU A 275 -12.63 13.96 0.75
C LEU A 275 -13.53 15.17 0.49
N GLY A 276 -12.97 16.34 0.19
CA GLY A 276 -13.74 17.49 -0.24
C GLY A 276 -14.56 17.24 -1.51
N ASN A 277 -14.04 16.46 -2.45
CA ASN A 277 -14.80 16.04 -3.63
C ASN A 277 -15.89 15.06 -3.27
N LEU A 278 -15.61 14.11 -2.39
CA LEU A 278 -16.61 13.17 -1.90
C LEU A 278 -17.77 13.90 -1.21
N VAL A 279 -17.47 14.87 -0.34
CA VAL A 279 -18.47 15.75 0.27
C VAL A 279 -19.32 16.43 -0.80
N SER A 280 -18.72 16.98 -1.85
CA SER A 280 -19.46 17.60 -2.96
C SER A 280 -20.39 16.62 -3.67
N GLN A 281 -19.92 15.42 -3.97
CA GLN A 281 -20.69 14.39 -4.66
C GLN A 281 -21.87 13.87 -3.81
N LEU A 282 -21.68 13.72 -2.50
CA LEU A 282 -22.73 13.30 -1.57
C LEU A 282 -23.90 14.29 -1.46
N GLN A 283 -23.72 15.53 -1.91
CA GLN A 283 -24.79 16.54 -1.93
C GLN A 283 -25.65 16.48 -3.20
N ALA A 284 -25.29 15.66 -4.19
CA ALA A 284 -26.01 15.57 -5.46
C ALA A 284 -27.54 15.34 -5.29
N PRO A 285 -28.03 14.46 -4.39
CA PRO A 285 -29.48 14.31 -4.18
C PRO A 285 -30.16 15.60 -3.71
N LYS A 286 -29.53 16.35 -2.80
CA LYS A 286 -30.07 17.63 -2.31
C LYS A 286 -30.04 18.72 -3.37
N LEU A 287 -29.02 18.70 -4.24
CA LEU A 287 -28.93 19.61 -5.38
C LEU A 287 -30.06 19.36 -6.40
N ILE A 288 -30.42 18.08 -6.62
CA ILE A 288 -31.57 17.71 -7.46
C ILE A 288 -32.87 18.18 -6.80
N GLU A 289 -33.06 17.90 -5.52
CA GLU A 289 -34.26 18.30 -4.76
C GLU A 289 -34.47 19.82 -4.75
N ALA A 290 -33.38 20.58 -4.60
CA ALA A 290 -33.41 22.04 -4.66
C ALA A 290 -33.60 22.62 -6.08
N GLY A 291 -33.60 21.78 -7.11
CA GLY A 291 -33.71 22.19 -8.51
C GLY A 291 -32.51 23.02 -8.98
N VAL A 292 -31.33 22.77 -8.40
CA VAL A 292 -30.06 23.38 -8.79
C VAL A 292 -29.43 22.64 -9.96
N ILE A 293 -29.49 21.31 -9.91
CA ILE A 293 -29.11 20.42 -11.01
C ILE A 293 -30.30 19.56 -11.43
N ASP A 294 -30.31 19.10 -12.68
CA ASP A 294 -31.29 18.13 -13.17
C ASP A 294 -30.95 16.69 -12.76
N ALA A 295 -31.81 15.75 -13.14
CA ALA A 295 -31.63 14.34 -12.85
C ALA A 295 -30.39 13.73 -13.52
N ASP A 296 -29.77 14.40 -14.49
CA ASP A 296 -28.55 13.97 -15.18
C ASP A 296 -27.30 14.71 -14.65
N GLY A 297 -27.45 15.53 -13.61
CA GLY A 297 -26.35 16.28 -13.00
C GLY A 297 -25.92 17.50 -13.79
N ILE A 298 -26.78 18.05 -14.65
CA ILE A 298 -26.56 19.29 -15.39
C ILE A 298 -27.13 20.47 -14.60
N LEU A 299 -26.37 21.57 -14.55
CA LEU A 299 -26.77 22.79 -13.84
C LEU A 299 -28.00 23.43 -14.48
N ILE A 300 -29.02 23.72 -13.68
CA ILE A 300 -30.26 24.43 -14.08
C ILE A 300 -30.20 25.91 -13.64
N LYS A 301 -29.70 26.17 -12.43
CA LYS A 301 -29.63 27.52 -11.84
C LYS A 301 -28.19 27.84 -11.43
N ASP A 302 -27.73 29.05 -11.76
CA ASP A 302 -26.40 29.56 -11.36
C ASP A 302 -26.41 30.17 -9.93
N GLU A 303 -27.50 30.00 -9.19
CA GLU A 303 -27.69 30.58 -7.86
C GLU A 303 -27.68 29.51 -6.76
N LEU A 304 -26.59 29.44 -5.99
CA LEU A 304 -26.65 29.21 -4.54
C LEU A 304 -25.33 29.47 -3.80
N THR A 305 -25.46 30.15 -2.67
CA THR A 305 -24.49 30.32 -1.58
C THR A 305 -24.12 28.97 -0.96
N CYS A 306 -22.84 28.58 -1.07
CA CYS A 306 -22.09 27.65 -0.20
C CYS A 306 -22.96 26.63 0.58
N LEU A 307 -23.35 25.54 -0.09
CA LEU A 307 -24.21 24.48 0.48
C LEU A 307 -23.58 23.75 1.68
N SER A 308 -22.27 23.86 1.86
CA SER A 308 -21.59 23.41 3.07
C SER A 308 -20.31 24.20 3.29
N LYS A 309 -20.05 24.59 4.54
CA LYS A 309 -18.76 25.16 4.97
C LYS A 309 -17.62 24.13 4.90
N ALA A 310 -17.94 22.85 4.67
CA ALA A 310 -16.97 21.75 4.62
C ALA A 310 -16.09 21.75 3.37
N VAL A 311 -16.42 22.56 2.37
CA VAL A 311 -15.75 22.62 1.08
C VAL A 311 -15.56 24.09 0.67
N PRO A 312 -14.42 24.44 0.05
CA PRO A 312 -14.21 25.77 -0.53
C PRO A 312 -15.34 26.13 -1.49
N GLY A 313 -15.65 27.44 -1.61
CA GLY A 313 -16.78 27.93 -2.39
C GLY A 313 -16.90 27.25 -3.77
N TRP A 314 -18.06 26.66 -4.05
CA TRP A 314 -18.30 25.97 -5.31
C TRP A 314 -18.44 26.96 -6.46
N ASN A 315 -17.61 26.82 -7.48
CA ASN A 315 -17.98 27.28 -8.80
C ASN A 315 -18.89 26.20 -9.43
N MET A 316 -20.18 26.51 -9.61
CA MET A 316 -21.18 25.56 -10.09
C MET A 316 -20.94 25.09 -11.54
N LYS A 317 -20.09 25.79 -12.30
CA LYS A 317 -19.64 25.33 -13.62
C LYS A 317 -18.53 24.28 -13.52
N GLU A 318 -17.90 24.18 -12.35
CA GLU A 318 -16.76 23.33 -12.02
C GLU A 318 -17.12 22.29 -10.94
N LEU A 319 -18.31 21.69 -11.02
CA LEU A 319 -18.71 20.56 -10.17
C LEU A 319 -17.71 19.40 -10.33
N SER A 320 -17.62 18.53 -9.31
CA SER A 320 -16.69 17.39 -9.31
C SER A 320 -16.99 16.33 -10.38
N TRP A 321 -18.11 16.45 -11.11
CA TRP A 321 -18.46 15.65 -12.29
C TRP A 321 -18.57 16.49 -13.58
N SER A 322 -18.19 17.78 -13.55
CA SER A 322 -18.21 18.64 -14.73
C SER A 322 -17.19 18.18 -15.79
N PHE A 323 -17.62 18.15 -17.05
CA PHE A 323 -16.74 17.90 -18.18
C PHE A 323 -16.96 18.97 -19.26
N PRO A 324 -16.19 20.08 -19.23
CA PRO A 324 -16.44 21.21 -20.12
C PRO A 324 -16.39 20.83 -21.60
N GLY A 325 -17.34 21.36 -22.38
CA GLY A 325 -17.40 21.16 -23.82
C GLY A 325 -17.99 19.81 -24.26
N VAL A 326 -18.32 18.89 -23.35
CA VAL A 326 -18.92 17.58 -23.69
C VAL A 326 -20.02 17.18 -22.67
N PRO A 327 -21.22 17.78 -22.74
CA PRO A 327 -22.32 17.52 -21.78
C PRO A 327 -22.69 16.04 -21.69
N GLU A 328 -22.62 15.29 -22.78
CA GLU A 328 -22.92 13.87 -22.82
C GLU A 328 -22.00 13.08 -21.87
N VAL A 329 -20.70 13.39 -21.85
CA VAL A 329 -19.74 12.73 -20.95
C VAL A 329 -20.03 13.06 -19.50
N GLN A 330 -20.38 14.31 -19.19
CA GLN A 330 -20.80 14.73 -17.85
C GLN A 330 -22.02 13.93 -17.36
N LYS A 331 -23.04 13.76 -18.20
CA LYS A 331 -24.23 12.95 -17.84
C LYS A 331 -23.86 11.50 -17.54
N LEU A 332 -22.90 10.94 -18.27
CA LEU A 332 -22.42 9.58 -18.04
C LEU A 332 -21.65 9.44 -16.73
N ILE A 333 -20.76 10.38 -16.45
CA ILE A 333 -20.04 10.44 -15.17
C ILE A 333 -21.05 10.51 -14.02
N PHE A 334 -22.04 11.40 -14.12
CA PHE A 334 -23.05 11.55 -13.09
C PHE A 334 -23.87 10.27 -12.90
N ALA A 335 -24.38 9.71 -14.00
CA ALA A 335 -25.23 8.53 -13.96
C ALA A 335 -24.50 7.29 -13.39
N HIS A 336 -23.21 7.12 -13.70
CA HIS A 336 -22.46 5.93 -13.30
C HIS A 336 -21.79 6.06 -11.94
N PHE A 337 -21.25 7.23 -11.59
CA PHE A 337 -20.42 7.39 -10.40
C PHE A 337 -21.11 8.15 -9.27
N ILE A 338 -22.03 9.06 -9.56
CA ILE A 338 -22.55 10.01 -8.57
C ILE A 338 -23.95 9.63 -8.11
N ARG A 339 -24.82 9.23 -9.04
CA ARG A 339 -26.25 8.97 -8.80
C ARG A 339 -26.50 8.01 -7.63
N ASN A 340 -25.72 6.92 -7.55
CA ASN A 340 -25.92 5.86 -6.57
C ASN A 340 -24.86 5.87 -5.44
N LEU A 341 -23.96 6.86 -5.43
CA LEU A 341 -22.83 6.93 -4.50
C LEU A 341 -23.25 6.85 -3.03
N VAL A 342 -24.32 7.55 -2.67
CA VAL A 342 -24.87 7.53 -1.29
C VAL A 342 -25.30 6.12 -0.89
N GLU A 343 -25.95 5.39 -1.79
CA GLU A 343 -26.39 4.02 -1.52
C GLU A 343 -25.21 3.05 -1.47
N HIS A 344 -24.21 3.23 -2.35
CA HIS A 344 -22.97 2.46 -2.35
C HIS A 344 -22.18 2.61 -1.06
N ILE A 345 -22.11 3.82 -0.49
CA ILE A 345 -21.46 4.05 0.81
C ILE A 345 -22.29 3.45 1.95
N LYS A 346 -23.62 3.61 1.95
CA LYS A 346 -24.50 3.04 3.00
C LYS A 346 -24.42 1.51 3.09
N ILE A 347 -24.15 0.83 1.97
CA ILE A 347 -24.03 -0.63 1.99
C ILE A 347 -22.66 -1.13 2.43
N SER A 348 -21.65 -0.27 2.45
CA SER A 348 -20.29 -0.59 2.91
C SER A 348 -20.17 -0.58 4.44
N ASP A 349 -19.29 -1.43 4.97
CA ASP A 349 -18.97 -1.50 6.40
C ASP A 349 -17.92 -0.45 6.79
N TRP A 350 -17.06 -0.04 5.85
CA TRP A 350 -16.04 0.98 6.04
C TRP A 350 -15.95 1.91 4.84
N LEU A 351 -15.65 3.19 5.10
CA LEU A 351 -15.30 4.17 4.07
C LEU A 351 -13.85 4.60 4.27
N LEU A 352 -12.94 4.12 3.42
CA LEU A 352 -11.53 4.49 3.44
C LEU A 352 -11.30 5.66 2.47
N ALA A 353 -10.35 6.54 2.78
CA ALA A 353 -9.97 7.62 1.88
C ALA A 353 -8.46 7.74 1.72
N ASN A 354 -8.01 7.93 0.48
CA ASN A 354 -6.62 8.31 0.18
C ASN A 354 -6.40 9.81 0.46
N SER A 355 -6.62 10.21 1.71
CA SER A 355 -6.37 11.54 2.25
C SER A 355 -5.94 11.41 3.72
N PHE A 356 -5.65 12.53 4.39
CA PHE A 356 -5.34 12.57 5.82
C PHE A 356 -6.08 13.71 6.50
N TYR A 357 -6.43 13.51 7.78
CA TYR A 357 -7.32 14.40 8.53
C TYR A 357 -6.85 15.86 8.50
N GLU A 358 -5.56 16.07 8.72
CA GLU A 358 -4.97 17.40 8.83
C GLU A 358 -4.97 18.18 7.50
N LEU A 359 -5.11 17.52 6.35
CA LEU A 359 -5.20 18.16 5.04
C LEU A 359 -6.59 18.72 4.75
N GLU A 360 -7.63 17.97 5.15
CA GLU A 360 -9.03 18.24 4.84
C GLU A 360 -9.93 18.08 6.09
N PRO A 361 -9.65 18.79 7.21
CA PRO A 361 -10.33 18.54 8.48
C PRO A 361 -11.83 18.77 8.39
N LEU A 362 -12.26 19.83 7.70
CA LEU A 362 -13.68 20.15 7.54
C LEU A 362 -14.44 19.09 6.72
N ALA A 363 -13.78 18.47 5.73
CA ALA A 363 -14.38 17.39 4.95
C ALA A 363 -14.45 16.09 5.75
N CYS A 364 -13.43 15.81 6.56
CA CYS A 364 -13.42 14.68 7.49
C CYS A 364 -14.52 14.82 8.55
N ASP A 365 -14.67 16.01 9.16
CA ASP A 365 -15.71 16.27 10.15
C ASP A 365 -17.13 16.18 9.55
N PHE A 366 -17.27 16.45 8.25
CA PHE A 366 -18.54 16.29 7.53
C PHE A 366 -18.90 14.83 7.27
N ILE A 367 -17.90 13.96 7.12
CA ILE A 367 -18.06 12.51 6.90
C ILE A 367 -17.35 11.78 8.05
N PRO A 368 -17.89 11.83 9.28
CA PRO A 368 -17.18 11.35 10.47
C PRO A 368 -16.88 9.84 10.44
N ASP A 369 -17.60 9.07 9.64
CA ASP A 369 -17.39 7.63 9.46
C ASP A 369 -16.29 7.30 8.43
N ALA A 370 -15.75 8.31 7.73
CA ALA A 370 -14.62 8.12 6.83
C ALA A 370 -13.33 7.90 7.63
N LEU A 371 -12.50 6.97 7.15
CA LEU A 371 -11.17 6.67 7.66
C LEU A 371 -10.13 7.18 6.64
N PRO A 372 -9.61 8.41 6.81
CA PRO A 372 -8.43 8.86 6.10
C PRO A 372 -7.24 7.95 6.42
N ILE A 373 -6.72 7.24 5.42
CA ILE A 373 -5.59 6.31 5.55
C ILE A 373 -4.39 6.69 4.67
N GLY A 374 -4.51 7.78 3.93
CA GLY A 374 -3.49 8.32 3.06
C GLY A 374 -2.52 9.26 3.79
N PRO A 375 -1.54 9.86 3.10
CA PRO A 375 -1.14 9.53 1.74
C PRO A 375 -0.75 8.05 1.58
N LEU A 376 -1.26 7.42 0.51
CA LEU A 376 -0.82 6.10 0.11
C LEU A 376 0.44 6.25 -0.77
N PHE A 377 1.57 5.76 -0.26
CA PHE A 377 2.81 5.61 -1.04
C PHE A 377 2.97 4.16 -1.49
N ALA A 378 3.68 3.96 -2.59
CA ALA A 378 4.34 2.67 -2.76
C ALA A 378 5.28 2.52 -1.56
N SER A 379 5.08 1.49 -0.73
CA SER A 379 5.89 1.25 0.46
C SER A 379 7.38 1.23 0.11
N ASN A 380 8.28 1.21 1.10
CA ASN A 380 9.74 1.03 0.94
C ASN A 380 10.15 -0.28 0.21
N HIS A 381 9.25 -0.93 -0.51
CA HIS A 381 9.53 -1.98 -1.45
C HIS A 381 10.53 -1.50 -2.50
N LEU A 382 11.76 -1.97 -2.36
CA LEU A 382 12.78 -1.96 -3.40
C LEU A 382 12.43 -2.93 -4.56
N GLY A 383 11.18 -3.42 -4.61
CA GLY A 383 10.65 -4.36 -5.60
C GLY A 383 9.79 -3.68 -6.67
N PRO A 384 9.27 -4.44 -7.65
CA PRO A 384 8.38 -3.90 -8.68
C PRO A 384 7.08 -3.36 -8.08
N PHE A 385 6.55 -2.30 -8.67
CA PHE A 385 5.23 -1.79 -8.33
C PHE A 385 4.32 -1.82 -9.58
N PRO A 386 3.40 -2.79 -9.70
CA PRO A 386 2.56 -3.03 -10.87
C PRO A 386 1.32 -2.11 -10.91
N GLY A 387 1.46 -0.82 -10.59
CA GLY A 387 0.34 0.14 -10.62
C GLY A 387 0.28 1.00 -11.88
N ASN A 388 1.34 1.01 -12.68
CA ASN A 388 1.46 1.87 -13.87
C ASN A 388 1.04 1.12 -15.14
N PHE A 389 0.25 1.79 -15.99
CA PHE A 389 -0.06 1.28 -17.34
C PHE A 389 1.06 1.54 -18.35
N TRP A 390 2.04 2.39 -18.01
CA TRP A 390 3.17 2.74 -18.87
C TRP A 390 4.49 2.37 -18.20
N PRO A 391 5.48 1.87 -18.96
CA PRO A 391 6.83 1.68 -18.45
C PRO A 391 7.45 2.99 -17.99
N GLU A 392 8.07 3.01 -16.82
CA GLU A 392 8.79 4.18 -16.32
C GLU A 392 10.22 4.22 -16.88
N GLY A 393 10.58 5.33 -17.53
CA GLY A 393 11.95 5.59 -17.95
C GLY A 393 12.77 6.28 -16.85
N SER A 394 13.86 5.67 -16.40
CA SER A 394 14.75 6.25 -15.37
C SER A 394 15.72 7.32 -15.89
N ILE A 395 15.81 7.50 -17.21
CA ILE A 395 16.74 8.45 -17.87
C ILE A 395 16.51 9.90 -17.43
N CYS A 396 15.31 10.24 -16.98
CA CYS A 396 15.03 11.58 -16.47
C CYS A 396 15.71 11.87 -15.12
N LEU A 397 15.94 10.85 -14.27
CA LEU A 397 16.54 11.07 -12.94
C LEU A 397 18.00 11.49 -13.05
N SER A 398 18.79 10.83 -13.91
CA SER A 398 20.17 11.24 -14.16
C SER A 398 20.27 12.64 -14.78
N TRP A 399 19.28 13.03 -15.59
CA TRP A 399 19.23 14.39 -16.12
C TRP A 399 18.89 15.42 -15.02
N LEU A 400 18.03 15.05 -14.05
CA LEU A 400 17.70 15.89 -12.90
C LEU A 400 18.88 16.09 -11.95
N ASP A 401 19.75 15.08 -11.80
CA ASP A 401 20.98 15.15 -10.99
C ASP A 401 21.95 16.25 -11.50
N GLU A 402 21.92 16.54 -12.80
CA GLU A 402 22.76 17.57 -13.44
C GLU A 402 22.20 19.00 -13.27
N GLN A 403 20.98 19.14 -12.73
CA GLN A 403 20.32 20.44 -12.57
C GLN A 403 20.54 21.05 -11.17
N PRO A 404 20.65 22.38 -11.05
CA PRO A 404 20.68 23.04 -9.75
C PRO A 404 19.45 22.72 -8.88
N ALA A 405 19.63 22.79 -7.56
CA ALA A 405 18.53 22.61 -6.62
C ALA A 405 17.43 23.66 -6.84
N GLY A 406 16.16 23.23 -6.86
CA GLY A 406 15.00 24.10 -7.02
C GLY A 406 14.99 24.91 -8.33
N SER A 407 15.54 24.40 -9.43
CA SER A 407 15.55 25.09 -10.73
C SER A 407 14.61 24.51 -11.78
N VAL A 408 14.20 23.25 -11.65
CA VAL A 408 13.48 22.50 -12.69
C VAL A 408 11.97 22.68 -12.56
N ILE A 409 11.32 23.05 -13.66
CA ILE A 409 9.87 23.05 -13.78
C ILE A 409 9.43 21.65 -14.23
N TYR A 410 8.69 20.93 -13.39
CA TYR A 410 8.12 19.65 -13.79
C TYR A 410 6.70 19.87 -14.32
N ALA A 411 6.40 19.37 -15.53
CA ALA A 411 5.09 19.50 -16.17
C ALA A 411 4.52 18.11 -16.49
N ALA A 412 3.37 17.77 -15.91
CA ALA A 412 2.64 16.54 -16.21
C ALA A 412 1.13 16.70 -15.99
N PHE A 413 0.34 16.23 -16.97
CA PHE A 413 -1.12 16.42 -17.02
C PHE A 413 -1.88 15.09 -16.88
N GLY A 414 -1.36 14.19 -16.05
CA GLY A 414 -1.99 12.91 -15.74
C GLY A 414 -2.07 11.95 -16.93
N SER A 415 -2.81 10.85 -16.77
CA SER A 415 -2.92 9.76 -17.73
C SER A 415 -3.99 9.97 -18.82
N SER A 416 -4.86 10.96 -18.65
CA SER A 416 -6.11 11.05 -19.41
C SER A 416 -6.43 12.45 -19.93
N ALA A 417 -5.75 13.51 -19.48
CA ALA A 417 -6.00 14.85 -20.02
C ALA A 417 -5.66 14.92 -21.52
N VAL A 418 -6.47 15.66 -22.26
CA VAL A 418 -6.26 15.94 -23.67
C VAL A 418 -6.21 17.45 -23.83
N CYS A 419 -5.15 17.92 -24.46
CA CYS A 419 -4.89 19.32 -24.75
C CYS A 419 -5.05 19.55 -26.26
N ASN A 420 -5.74 20.62 -26.67
CA ASN A 420 -5.76 20.96 -28.09
C ASN A 420 -4.38 21.48 -28.55
N GLN A 421 -4.14 21.46 -29.86
CA GLN A 421 -2.83 21.83 -30.43
C GLN A 421 -2.45 23.29 -30.14
N GLN A 422 -3.42 24.20 -30.09
CA GLN A 422 -3.17 25.62 -29.79
C GLN A 422 -2.63 25.79 -28.36
N GLN A 423 -3.29 25.18 -27.37
CA GLN A 423 -2.84 25.20 -25.97
C GLN A 423 -1.51 24.45 -25.78
N PHE A 424 -1.28 23.37 -26.54
CA PHE A 424 0.00 22.67 -26.55
C PHE A 424 1.14 23.60 -27.01
N ASN A 425 0.91 24.36 -28.08
CA ASN A 425 1.88 25.33 -28.59
C ASN A 425 2.13 26.47 -27.60
N GLU A 426 1.09 27.00 -26.94
CA GLU A 426 1.26 28.03 -25.90
C GLU A 426 2.07 27.51 -24.71
N LEU A 427 1.86 26.26 -24.29
CA LEU A 427 2.68 25.62 -23.26
C LEU A 427 4.14 25.46 -23.68
N ALA A 428 4.38 24.91 -24.87
CA ALA A 428 5.73 24.74 -25.42
C ALA A 428 6.47 26.08 -25.46
N HIS A 429 5.84 27.11 -26.04
CA HIS A 429 6.44 28.43 -26.08
C HIS A 429 6.59 29.07 -24.70
N GLY A 430 5.66 28.84 -23.77
CA GLY A 430 5.75 29.31 -22.38
C GLY A 430 6.98 28.76 -21.66
N LEU A 431 7.23 27.44 -21.79
CA LEU A 431 8.43 26.78 -21.25
C LEU A 431 9.71 27.27 -21.94
N GLU A 432 9.65 27.51 -23.25
CA GLU A 432 10.78 28.04 -24.02
C GLU A 432 11.20 29.44 -23.55
N ILE A 433 10.25 30.38 -23.49
CA ILE A 433 10.52 31.79 -23.12
C ILE A 433 10.91 31.97 -21.65
N LEU A 434 10.59 31.00 -20.80
CA LEU A 434 11.05 30.99 -19.41
C LEU A 434 12.57 30.84 -19.31
N GLY A 435 13.20 30.16 -20.28
CA GLY A 435 14.65 29.93 -20.29
C GLY A 435 15.17 29.18 -19.05
N LYS A 436 14.30 28.40 -18.37
CA LYS A 436 14.62 27.61 -17.18
C LYS A 436 14.61 26.12 -17.51
N PRO A 437 15.38 25.30 -16.78
CA PRO A 437 15.30 23.85 -16.94
C PRO A 437 13.88 23.34 -16.75
N PHE A 438 13.42 22.44 -17.61
CA PHE A 438 12.10 21.83 -17.47
C PHE A 438 12.11 20.35 -17.83
N LEU A 439 11.24 19.59 -17.16
CA LEU A 439 10.95 18.20 -17.45
C LEU A 439 9.46 18.10 -17.80
N TRP A 440 9.13 17.77 -19.04
CA TRP A 440 7.76 17.73 -19.54
C TRP A 440 7.36 16.34 -20.02
N VAL A 441 6.33 15.77 -19.38
CA VAL A 441 5.71 14.51 -19.77
C VAL A 441 4.70 14.75 -20.89
N VAL A 442 4.96 14.19 -22.07
CA VAL A 442 4.11 14.30 -23.26
C VAL A 442 3.72 12.91 -23.73
N ARG A 443 2.50 12.47 -23.36
CA ARG A 443 1.94 11.20 -23.83
C ARG A 443 1.61 11.26 -25.31
N SER A 444 1.69 10.13 -26.00
CA SER A 444 1.25 9.98 -27.40
C SER A 444 -0.18 10.45 -27.65
N ASN A 445 -1.08 10.25 -26.69
CA ASN A 445 -2.49 10.69 -26.73
C ASN A 445 -2.76 11.99 -25.95
N PHE A 446 -1.75 12.83 -25.71
CA PHE A 446 -1.95 14.11 -25.02
C PHE A 446 -2.60 15.17 -25.90
N THR A 447 -2.34 15.16 -27.21
CA THR A 447 -3.07 15.98 -28.17
C THR A 447 -4.21 15.19 -28.81
N SER A 448 -5.18 15.89 -29.40
CA SER A 448 -6.29 15.24 -30.13
C SER A 448 -5.86 14.52 -31.42
N GLY A 449 -4.59 14.64 -31.82
CA GLY A 449 -3.98 13.94 -32.96
C GLY A 449 -3.32 12.62 -32.56
N LEU A 450 -2.77 11.90 -33.54
CA LEU A 450 -2.05 10.63 -33.33
C LEU A 450 -0.74 10.82 -32.55
N LEU A 451 -0.10 11.99 -32.67
CA LEU A 451 1.11 12.39 -31.96
C LEU A 451 1.05 13.89 -31.64
N ALA A 452 1.75 14.30 -30.59
CA ALA A 452 1.95 15.72 -30.29
C ALA A 452 2.87 16.36 -31.33
N GLU A 453 2.37 17.37 -32.04
CA GLU A 453 3.16 18.13 -32.99
C GLU A 453 3.83 19.28 -32.25
N PHE A 454 5.16 19.24 -32.12
CA PHE A 454 5.90 20.35 -31.52
C PHE A 454 6.00 21.52 -32.52
N PRO A 455 6.04 22.78 -32.04
CA PRO A 455 6.32 23.91 -32.91
C PRO A 455 7.64 23.71 -33.68
N ASP A 456 7.70 24.22 -34.91
CA ASP A 456 8.86 24.05 -35.79
C ASP A 456 10.17 24.39 -35.07
N GLY A 457 11.13 23.46 -35.07
CA GLY A 457 12.45 23.62 -34.46
C GLY A 457 12.47 23.67 -32.93
N TYR A 458 11.34 23.41 -32.24
CA TYR A 458 11.24 23.55 -30.79
C TYR A 458 12.19 22.61 -30.05
N LEU A 459 12.24 21.34 -30.46
CA LEU A 459 13.05 20.32 -29.79
C LEU A 459 14.54 20.70 -29.82
N GLU A 460 15.02 21.23 -30.94
CA GLU A 460 16.39 21.69 -31.11
C GLU A 460 16.71 22.91 -30.24
N ARG A 461 15.77 23.86 -30.14
CA ARG A 461 15.96 25.09 -29.34
C ARG A 461 16.03 24.81 -27.84
N VAL A 462 15.26 23.84 -27.35
CA VAL A 462 15.21 23.50 -25.91
C VAL A 462 16.15 22.37 -25.51
N ALA A 463 16.80 21.67 -26.46
CA ALA A 463 17.55 20.43 -26.21
C ALA A 463 18.59 20.52 -25.06
N ASN A 464 19.17 21.69 -24.83
CA ASN A 464 20.22 21.89 -23.83
C ASN A 464 19.70 22.03 -22.39
N TYR A 465 18.40 22.30 -22.18
CA TYR A 465 17.83 22.58 -20.86
C TYR A 465 16.42 22.01 -20.64
N GLY A 466 15.77 21.51 -21.69
CA GLY A 466 14.48 20.84 -21.64
C GLY A 466 14.63 19.33 -21.81
N LYS A 467 13.95 18.57 -20.97
CA LYS A 467 13.81 17.12 -21.12
C LYS A 467 12.35 16.76 -21.36
N ILE A 468 12.09 16.04 -22.44
CA ILE A 468 10.74 15.61 -22.82
C ILE A 468 10.73 14.08 -22.89
N LEU A 469 9.69 13.47 -22.34
CA LEU A 469 9.52 12.01 -22.31
C LEU A 469 8.04 11.63 -22.26
N GLU A 470 7.73 10.38 -22.62
CA GLU A 470 6.34 9.91 -22.66
C GLU A 470 5.77 9.61 -21.27
N TRP A 471 6.60 9.08 -20.36
CA TRP A 471 6.20 8.75 -18.99
C TRP A 471 7.37 8.87 -18.02
N ALA A 472 7.11 9.38 -16.81
CA ALA A 472 8.12 9.62 -15.78
C ALA A 472 7.79 8.86 -14.48
N PRO A 473 8.81 8.43 -13.71
CA PRO A 473 8.63 7.96 -12.34
C PRO A 473 8.28 9.15 -11.43
N GLN A 474 7.04 9.63 -11.52
CA GLN A 474 6.59 10.93 -10.99
C GLN A 474 6.92 11.13 -9.51
N GLU A 475 6.71 10.13 -8.66
CA GLU A 475 7.06 10.20 -7.23
C GLU A 475 8.56 10.51 -7.02
N LYS A 476 9.44 9.86 -7.78
CA LYS A 476 10.89 10.09 -7.71
C LYS A 476 11.28 11.46 -8.26
N VAL A 477 10.62 11.90 -9.33
CA VAL A 477 10.81 13.23 -9.90
C VAL A 477 10.42 14.30 -8.88
N LEU A 478 9.22 14.22 -8.29
CA LEU A 478 8.75 15.19 -7.30
C LEU A 478 9.59 15.18 -6.01
N ALA A 479 10.16 14.03 -5.64
CA ALA A 479 11.09 13.92 -4.52
C ALA A 479 12.48 14.50 -4.83
N HIS A 480 12.81 14.76 -6.10
CA HIS A 480 14.15 15.18 -6.51
C HIS A 480 14.42 16.65 -6.11
N PRO A 481 15.58 16.96 -5.50
CA PRO A 481 15.88 18.30 -4.98
C PRO A 481 15.96 19.40 -6.06
N SER A 482 16.19 19.03 -7.33
CA SER A 482 16.21 20.00 -8.43
C SER A 482 14.82 20.50 -8.85
N VAL A 483 13.73 19.82 -8.48
CA VAL A 483 12.37 20.26 -8.84
C VAL A 483 11.98 21.50 -8.03
N ALA A 484 11.65 22.56 -8.75
CA ALA A 484 11.26 23.86 -8.23
C ALA A 484 9.75 23.96 -7.99
N CYS A 485 8.96 23.54 -9.00
CA CYS A 485 7.50 23.57 -8.99
C CYS A 485 6.92 22.51 -9.92
N PHE A 486 5.63 22.24 -9.74
CA PHE A 486 4.87 21.25 -10.49
C PHE A 486 3.72 21.90 -11.25
N LEU A 487 3.85 22.01 -12.57
CA LEU A 487 2.77 22.35 -13.48
C LEU A 487 1.88 21.12 -13.69
N SER A 488 0.67 21.15 -13.14
CA SER A 488 -0.18 19.99 -12.98
C SER A 488 -1.63 20.25 -13.36
N HIS A 489 -2.25 19.22 -13.94
CA HIS A 489 -3.70 19.12 -14.10
C HIS A 489 -4.49 18.99 -12.78
N CYS A 490 -3.82 18.89 -11.63
CA CYS A 490 -4.46 18.82 -10.30
C CYS A 490 -5.27 17.53 -10.03
N GLY A 491 -5.02 16.43 -10.74
CA GLY A 491 -5.58 15.13 -10.36
C GLY A 491 -5.11 14.69 -8.97
N TRP A 492 -5.98 14.06 -8.18
CA TRP A 492 -5.75 13.88 -6.74
C TRP A 492 -4.46 13.11 -6.38
N ASN A 493 -4.11 12.05 -7.11
CA ASN A 493 -2.87 11.30 -6.84
C ASN A 493 -1.63 12.20 -7.01
N SER A 494 -1.57 12.94 -8.13
CA SER A 494 -0.47 13.89 -8.38
C SER A 494 -0.45 15.02 -7.36
N THR A 495 -1.62 15.49 -6.91
CA THR A 495 -1.75 16.46 -5.83
C THR A 495 -1.18 15.90 -4.53
N MET A 496 -1.53 14.67 -4.15
CA MET A 496 -1.03 14.03 -2.94
C MET A 496 0.50 13.85 -3.00
N GLU A 497 1.04 13.39 -4.12
CA GLU A 497 2.49 13.25 -4.33
C GLU A 497 3.23 14.60 -4.20
N GLY A 498 2.73 15.67 -4.84
CA GLY A 498 3.36 16.99 -4.76
C GLY A 498 3.28 17.62 -3.37
N VAL A 499 2.15 17.47 -2.68
CA VAL A 499 1.96 17.88 -1.28
C VAL A 499 2.97 17.17 -0.39
N CYS A 500 3.09 15.86 -0.54
CA CYS A 500 4.01 15.04 0.25
C CYS A 500 5.49 15.34 0.00
N MET A 501 5.84 15.87 -1.18
CA MET A 501 7.21 16.26 -1.48
C MET A 501 7.51 17.73 -1.18
N GLY A 502 6.49 18.54 -0.86
CA GLY A 502 6.63 19.96 -0.55
C GLY A 502 6.95 20.80 -1.79
N VAL A 503 6.36 20.42 -2.93
CA VAL A 503 6.55 21.07 -4.22
C VAL A 503 5.38 22.02 -4.49
N PRO A 504 5.64 23.33 -4.72
CA PRO A 504 4.62 24.29 -5.14
C PRO A 504 3.94 23.91 -6.46
N PHE A 505 2.66 24.23 -6.59
CA PHE A 505 1.86 23.88 -7.75
C PHE A 505 1.60 25.08 -8.68
N LEU A 506 1.70 24.85 -9.98
CA LEU A 506 1.03 25.67 -10.98
C LEU A 506 -0.15 24.85 -11.54
N CYS A 507 -1.36 25.27 -11.20
CA CYS A 507 -2.58 24.53 -11.45
C CYS A 507 -3.16 24.84 -12.84
N TRP A 508 -3.39 23.80 -13.63
CA TRP A 508 -4.08 23.86 -14.92
C TRP A 508 -5.16 22.77 -15.05
N PRO A 509 -6.29 22.89 -14.33
CA PRO A 509 -7.32 21.84 -14.32
C PRO A 509 -8.09 21.74 -15.65
N PHE A 510 -8.51 20.54 -16.02
CA PHE A 510 -9.23 20.25 -17.27
C PHE A 510 -10.68 19.77 -17.06
N TYR A 511 -10.94 18.89 -16.08
CA TYR A 511 -12.27 18.32 -15.85
C TYR A 511 -12.42 17.75 -14.42
N VAL A 512 -13.65 17.42 -14.04
CA VAL A 512 -14.03 16.69 -12.81
C VAL A 512 -13.45 17.30 -11.52
N ASP A 513 -12.94 16.45 -10.62
CA ASP A 513 -12.35 16.83 -9.32
C ASP A 513 -11.15 17.77 -9.44
N GLN A 514 -10.52 17.89 -10.61
CA GLN A 514 -9.34 18.75 -10.82
C GLN A 514 -9.63 20.22 -10.50
N PHE A 515 -10.83 20.71 -10.80
CA PHE A 515 -11.19 22.09 -10.50
C PHE A 515 -11.23 22.35 -9.00
N SER A 516 -11.93 21.49 -8.27
CA SER A 516 -12.01 21.54 -6.81
C SER A 516 -10.62 21.39 -6.19
N ASN A 517 -9.82 20.42 -6.66
CA ASN A 517 -8.44 20.23 -6.21
C ASN A 517 -7.61 21.52 -6.42
N SER A 518 -7.75 22.19 -7.58
CA SER A 518 -7.05 23.46 -7.84
C SER A 518 -7.45 24.56 -6.86
N THR A 519 -8.73 24.62 -6.47
CA THR A 519 -9.22 25.57 -5.45
C THR A 519 -8.65 25.26 -4.08
N TYR A 520 -8.59 23.99 -3.68
CA TYR A 520 -7.91 23.59 -2.44
C TYR A 520 -6.44 24.01 -2.44
N ILE A 521 -5.73 23.73 -3.53
CA ILE A 521 -4.30 24.06 -3.69
C ILE A 521 -4.06 25.58 -3.59
N CYS A 522 -4.84 26.38 -4.31
CA CYS A 522 -4.60 27.82 -4.44
C CYS A 522 -5.18 28.64 -3.28
N GLU A 523 -6.42 28.35 -2.87
CA GLU A 523 -7.19 29.21 -1.96
C GLU A 523 -7.14 28.71 -0.51
N THR A 524 -7.23 27.39 -0.31
CA THR A 524 -7.27 26.79 1.04
C THR A 524 -5.87 26.59 1.61
N TRP A 525 -5.04 25.85 0.87
CA TRP A 525 -3.70 25.46 1.29
C TRP A 525 -2.65 26.52 0.96
N LYS A 526 -2.93 27.35 -0.04
CA LYS A 526 -2.02 28.42 -0.51
C LYS A 526 -0.64 27.87 -0.84
N VAL A 527 -0.60 26.75 -1.56
CA VAL A 527 0.61 26.06 -2.01
C VAL A 527 0.79 26.09 -3.53
N GLY A 528 0.03 26.93 -4.22
CA GLY A 528 0.12 27.07 -5.66
C GLY A 528 -0.67 28.24 -6.24
N LEU A 529 -0.59 28.39 -7.55
CA LEU A 529 -1.31 29.39 -8.34
C LEU A 529 -2.10 28.72 -9.47
N LYS A 530 -3.29 29.23 -9.80
CA LYS A 530 -4.08 28.80 -10.96
C LYS A 530 -3.72 29.61 -12.20
N LEU A 531 -3.54 28.92 -13.33
CA LEU A 531 -3.45 29.53 -14.66
C LEU A 531 -4.84 30.00 -15.09
N ILE A 532 -4.92 31.23 -15.58
CA ILE A 532 -6.18 31.84 -16.00
C ILE A 532 -6.18 32.01 -17.52
N PRO A 533 -7.16 31.42 -18.23
CA PRO A 533 -7.28 31.65 -19.66
C PRO A 533 -7.70 33.10 -19.96
N ASP A 534 -7.33 33.58 -21.15
CA ASP A 534 -7.82 34.83 -21.69
C ASP A 534 -9.31 34.74 -22.11
N GLU A 535 -9.83 35.83 -22.69
CA GLU A 535 -11.21 35.90 -23.18
C GLU A 535 -11.56 34.87 -24.25
N ASN A 536 -10.56 34.29 -24.93
CA ASN A 536 -10.74 33.24 -25.94
C ASN A 536 -10.62 31.84 -25.34
N GLY A 537 -10.46 31.71 -24.02
CA GLY A 537 -10.28 30.43 -23.35
C GLY A 537 -8.85 29.87 -23.47
N ILE A 538 -7.87 30.70 -23.87
CA ILE A 538 -6.49 30.28 -24.11
C ILE A 538 -5.60 30.69 -22.94
N VAL A 539 -4.80 29.74 -22.45
CA VAL A 539 -3.79 30.05 -21.43
C VAL A 539 -2.52 30.40 -22.18
N THR A 540 -2.25 31.70 -22.27
CA THR A 540 -1.14 32.20 -23.10
C THR A 540 0.22 31.83 -22.52
N ARG A 541 1.24 31.74 -23.38
CA ARG A 541 2.65 31.58 -22.99
C ARG A 541 3.12 32.63 -21.98
N HIS A 542 2.57 33.84 -22.06
CA HIS A 542 2.89 34.95 -21.15
C HIS A 542 2.27 34.74 -19.77
N GLU A 543 1.04 34.22 -19.70
CA GLU A 543 0.41 33.80 -18.45
C GLU A 543 1.21 32.68 -17.78
N ILE A 544 1.63 31.66 -18.55
CA ILE A 544 2.48 30.57 -18.05
C ILE A 544 3.79 31.12 -17.49
N LYS A 545 4.50 31.94 -18.28
CA LYS A 545 5.76 32.56 -17.84
C LYS A 545 5.57 33.37 -16.56
N GLY A 546 4.61 34.30 -16.56
CA GLY A 546 4.38 35.22 -15.44
C GLY A 546 3.99 34.49 -14.17
N LYS A 547 3.15 33.45 -14.26
CA LYS A 547 2.74 32.66 -13.10
C LYS A 547 3.85 31.77 -12.57
N VAL A 548 4.70 31.19 -13.43
CA VAL A 548 5.89 30.47 -12.97
C VAL A 548 6.85 31.41 -12.25
N GLU A 549 7.15 32.58 -12.83
CA GLU A 549 8.04 33.57 -12.20
C GLU A 549 7.50 34.05 -10.84
N LYS A 550 6.19 34.30 -10.77
CA LYS A 550 5.51 34.64 -9.50
C LYS A 550 5.59 33.48 -8.50
N LEU A 551 5.28 32.25 -8.92
CA LEU A 551 5.28 31.08 -8.05
C LEU A 551 6.65 30.82 -7.43
N LEU A 552 7.73 30.96 -8.22
CA LEU A 552 9.09 30.72 -7.77
C LEU A 552 9.65 31.83 -6.88
N SER A 553 9.05 33.03 -6.90
CA SER A 553 9.44 34.15 -6.04
C SER A 553 8.60 34.27 -4.76
N ASP A 554 7.51 33.51 -4.65
CA ASP A 554 6.60 33.53 -3.51
C ASP A 554 7.09 32.63 -2.37
N THR A 555 7.67 33.25 -1.34
CA THR A 555 8.21 32.55 -0.17
C THR A 555 7.12 31.94 0.71
N ASP A 556 5.92 32.52 0.74
CA ASP A 556 4.82 32.04 1.56
C ASP A 556 4.25 30.75 0.99
N ILE A 557 4.07 30.69 -0.34
CA ILE A 557 3.70 29.45 -1.04
C ILE A 557 4.71 28.34 -0.72
N LYS A 558 6.01 28.64 -0.82
CA LYS A 558 7.04 27.63 -0.53
C LYS A 558 7.01 27.16 0.92
N ALA A 559 6.84 28.07 1.87
CA ALA A 559 6.74 27.74 3.29
C ALA A 559 5.50 26.87 3.58
N ASN A 560 4.35 27.20 2.98
CA ASN A 560 3.13 26.41 3.11
C ASN A 560 3.30 25.01 2.51
N SER A 561 3.96 24.87 1.35
CA SER A 561 4.24 23.56 0.75
C SER A 561 5.08 22.68 1.68
N LEU A 562 6.11 23.25 2.33
CA LEU A 562 6.95 22.53 3.29
C LEU A 562 6.18 22.14 4.55
N LYS A 563 5.29 23.01 5.04
CA LYS A 563 4.41 22.71 6.17
C LYS A 563 3.48 21.52 5.86
N LEU A 564 2.87 21.49 4.68
CA LEU A 564 2.01 20.36 4.30
C LEU A 564 2.79 19.05 4.15
N LYS A 565 4.03 19.12 3.63
CA LYS A 565 4.94 17.96 3.60
C LYS A 565 5.18 17.39 5.00
N GLU A 566 5.47 18.25 5.98
CA GLU A 566 5.66 17.84 7.37
C GLU A 566 4.38 17.20 7.95
N MET A 567 3.22 17.83 7.72
CA MET A 567 1.93 17.30 8.15
C MET A 567 1.63 15.92 7.54
N ALA A 568 1.89 15.73 6.24
CA ALA A 568 1.73 14.46 5.56
C ALA A 568 2.68 13.38 6.10
N GLY A 569 3.93 13.72 6.42
CA GLY A 569 4.87 12.81 7.06
C GLY A 569 4.43 12.40 8.47
N ASN A 570 3.91 13.35 9.25
CA ASN A 570 3.43 13.11 10.60
C ASN A 570 2.17 12.24 10.63
N SER A 571 1.23 12.39 9.68
CA SER A 571 -0.01 11.61 9.65
C SER A 571 0.21 10.10 9.45
N ILE A 572 1.26 9.73 8.70
CA ILE A 572 1.63 8.33 8.44
C ILE A 572 2.65 7.76 9.43
N SER A 573 3.28 8.62 10.24
CA SER A 573 4.24 8.20 11.27
C SER A 573 3.59 7.35 12.36
N GLU A 574 4.41 6.69 13.20
CA GLU A 574 3.89 5.91 14.33
C GLU A 574 3.03 6.79 15.25
N GLY A 575 1.76 6.42 15.44
CA GLY A 575 0.79 7.20 16.21
C GLY A 575 0.15 8.38 15.46
N GLY A 576 0.50 8.61 14.19
CA GLY A 576 -0.16 9.57 13.31
C GLY A 576 -1.62 9.20 13.01
N SER A 577 -2.41 10.19 12.58
CA SER A 577 -3.86 10.05 12.31
C SER A 577 -4.17 8.94 11.29
N SER A 578 -3.55 8.98 10.13
CA SER A 578 -3.71 7.99 9.07
C SER A 578 -3.18 6.62 9.44
N SER A 579 -2.06 6.57 10.18
CA SER A 579 -1.50 5.32 10.70
C SER A 579 -2.47 4.62 11.66
N LYS A 580 -3.05 5.37 12.61
CA LYS A 580 -4.07 4.87 13.53
C LYS A 580 -5.32 4.36 12.82
N ASN A 581 -5.85 5.14 11.88
CA ASN A 581 -7.03 4.73 11.10
C ASN A 581 -6.78 3.45 10.31
N PHE A 582 -5.62 3.35 9.66
CA PHE A 582 -5.24 2.17 8.92
C PHE A 582 -5.07 0.95 9.82
N LEU A 583 -4.35 1.07 10.95
CA LEU A 583 -4.18 -0.04 11.89
C LEU A 583 -5.51 -0.49 12.51
N SER A 584 -6.39 0.46 12.84
CA SER A 584 -7.74 0.13 13.32
C SER A 584 -8.55 -0.64 12.27
N PHE A 585 -8.46 -0.25 11.00
CA PHE A 585 -9.08 -0.99 9.91
C PHE A 585 -8.48 -2.41 9.78
N ILE A 586 -7.15 -2.54 9.84
CA ILE A 586 -6.45 -3.84 9.81
C ILE A 586 -6.91 -4.77 10.93
N GLU A 587 -7.08 -4.24 12.14
CA GLU A 587 -7.54 -5.01 13.30
C GLU A 587 -8.99 -5.48 13.12
N GLN A 588 -9.85 -4.65 12.54
CA GLN A 588 -11.26 -4.98 12.29
C GLN A 588 -11.43 -6.05 11.22
N ILE A 589 -10.63 -6.03 10.15
CA ILE A 589 -10.71 -7.06 9.09
C ILE A 589 -10.05 -8.40 9.48
N LYS A 590 -9.31 -8.43 10.59
CA LYS A 590 -8.71 -9.65 11.17
C LYS A 590 -9.63 -10.37 12.16
N GLN A 591 -10.74 -9.74 12.55
CA GLN A 591 -11.79 -10.31 13.41
C GLN A 591 -12.86 -10.97 12.56
#